data_AF-A0A6P0XWU8-F1
#
_entry.id   AF-A0A6P0XWU8-F1
#
_cell.length_a   1.000
_cell.length_b   1.000
_cell.length_c   1.000
_cell.angle_alpha   90.00
_cell.angle_beta   90.00
_cell.angle_gamma   90.00
#
_symmetry.space_group_name_H-M   'P 1'
#
loop_
_entity.id
_entity.type
_entity.pdbx_description
1 polymer ?
#
loop_
_entity_poly.entity_id
_entity_poly.type
_entity_poly.pdbx_seq_one_letter_code
_entity_poly.pdbx_strand_id
1 'polypeptide(L)'
;MNADLMFCVSKMTEDDESYLEYFQDCNIVDVCIYEDSKYGYESLCEEFSKKLNLGDEWRQYLDIKGNWLGGMQGRKGSGMHLNYNYWKLLERLEYLKTKGFNYQRYVITRIDLFWMVQHPPLNLLDPRFIWIPTGEDWYGYNDRHAVCSETNIRYYLNLFELMMNSKARNYLNTESNAKFGLNHEKQLKSHLDYCGVGVGRFNNVAYLTANQNTLTNWGAIQNKLIDGKKYTYKNENELTSALKNAKDFETHKNWNKMIFKVSLIRESIRLFLAKIRYQNQWLYQILRSLKKEN
;
A
#
# COMPACT_ATOMS: atom_id res chain seq x y z
N MET A 1 2.70 24.94 -1.98
CA MET A 1 1.79 23.82 -1.62
C MET A 1 2.68 22.66 -1.21
N ASN A 2 2.94 22.54 0.09
CA ASN A 2 3.65 21.40 0.69
C ASN A 2 2.64 20.82 1.66
N ALA A 3 2.04 19.68 1.41
CA ALA A 3 1.07 19.13 2.36
C ALA A 3 1.05 17.62 2.16
N ASP A 4 1.53 16.90 3.17
CA ASP A 4 1.67 15.45 3.20
C ASP A 4 0.68 14.87 4.20
N LEU A 5 -0.32 14.14 3.69
CA LEU A 5 -1.14 13.27 4.53
C LEU A 5 -0.36 11.99 4.79
N MET A 6 -0.18 11.65 6.07
CA MET A 6 0.39 10.36 6.45
C MET A 6 -0.72 9.38 6.83
N PHE A 7 -0.74 8.20 6.22
CA PHE A 7 -1.66 7.13 6.62
C PHE A 7 -0.91 5.96 7.23
N CYS A 8 -1.33 5.59 8.44
CA CYS A 8 -0.77 4.51 9.22
C CYS A 8 -1.54 3.22 8.95
N VAL A 9 -0.93 2.24 8.29
CA VAL A 9 -1.56 0.94 7.98
C VAL A 9 -1.40 -0.08 9.13
N SER A 10 -1.15 0.40 10.34
CA SER A 10 -0.98 -0.38 11.56
C SER A 10 -1.56 0.36 12.77
N LYS A 11 -2.06 -0.38 13.76
CA LYS A 11 -2.64 0.19 14.99
C LYS A 11 -1.58 0.96 15.77
N MET A 12 -1.83 2.24 16.04
CA MET A 12 -0.99 3.08 16.91
C MET A 12 -1.30 2.84 18.39
N THR A 13 -0.24 2.82 19.18
CA THR A 13 -0.23 3.00 20.64
C THR A 13 0.34 4.39 20.97
N GLU A 14 0.17 4.87 22.21
CA GLU A 14 0.74 6.16 22.64
C GLU A 14 2.27 6.21 22.47
N ASP A 15 2.95 5.07 22.66
CA ASP A 15 4.41 4.95 22.45
C ASP A 15 4.82 5.15 20.99
N ASP A 16 3.91 4.93 20.03
CA ASP A 16 4.20 4.99 18.60
C ASP A 16 4.21 6.42 18.04
N GLU A 17 3.76 7.42 18.79
CA GLU A 17 3.80 8.83 18.35
C GLU A 17 5.25 9.32 18.15
N SER A 18 6.21 8.77 18.90
CA SER A 18 7.63 9.08 18.74
C SER A 18 8.18 8.75 17.34
N TYR A 19 7.56 7.81 16.62
CA TYR A 19 7.98 7.49 15.24
C TYR A 19 7.62 8.57 14.22
N LEU A 20 6.75 9.53 14.58
CA LEU A 20 6.46 10.68 13.73
C LEU A 20 7.69 11.58 13.54
N GLU A 21 8.66 11.55 14.46
CA GLU A 21 9.91 12.33 14.37
C GLU A 21 10.77 11.95 13.15
N TYR A 22 10.72 10.71 12.67
CA TYR A 22 11.44 10.30 11.45
C TYR A 22 10.92 10.96 10.17
N PHE A 23 9.72 11.53 10.26
CA PHE A 23 9.06 12.28 9.20
C PHE A 23 9.06 13.80 9.50
N GLN A 24 9.88 14.28 10.44
CA GLN A 24 9.94 15.71 10.81
C GLN A 24 10.23 16.66 9.64
N ASP A 25 10.91 16.16 8.61
CA ASP A 25 11.22 16.94 7.40
C ASP A 25 10.15 16.80 6.30
N CYS A 26 9.13 15.96 6.53
CA CYS A 26 7.90 15.94 5.76
C CYS A 26 6.93 16.95 6.35
N ASN A 27 6.12 17.62 5.51
CA ASN A 27 5.11 18.52 6.04
C ASN A 27 3.84 17.72 6.39
N ILE A 28 3.89 16.99 7.51
CA ILE A 28 2.78 16.17 7.98
C ILE A 28 1.64 17.09 8.44
N VAL A 29 0.52 17.03 7.73
CA VAL A 29 -0.63 17.92 7.94
C VAL A 29 -1.87 17.20 8.46
N ASP A 30 -1.91 15.87 8.35
CA ASP A 30 -2.96 15.03 8.91
C ASP A 30 -2.41 13.58 9.05
N VAL A 31 -2.96 12.84 10.01
CA VAL A 31 -2.64 11.42 10.26
C VAL A 31 -3.94 10.63 10.31
N CYS A 32 -4.05 9.60 9.49
CA CYS A 32 -5.17 8.67 9.54
C CYS A 32 -4.70 7.31 10.06
N ILE A 33 -5.48 6.72 10.97
CA ILE A 33 -5.10 5.56 11.76
C ILE A 33 -5.80 4.30 11.22
N TYR A 34 -5.13 3.17 11.39
CA TYR A 34 -5.64 1.85 11.11
C TYR A 34 -6.89 1.49 11.92
N GLU A 35 -7.88 0.92 11.25
CA GLU A 35 -9.14 0.45 11.82
C GLU A 35 -9.42 -1.02 11.45
N ASP A 36 -10.13 -1.75 12.31
CA ASP A 36 -10.69 -3.06 11.99
C ASP A 36 -12.19 -2.94 11.67
N SER A 37 -12.72 -3.84 10.84
CA SER A 37 -14.17 -3.90 10.58
C SER A 37 -14.93 -4.27 11.85
N LYS A 38 -15.91 -3.43 12.23
CA LYS A 38 -16.72 -3.59 13.44
C LYS A 38 -17.47 -4.94 13.51
N TYR A 39 -17.91 -5.46 12.37
CA TYR A 39 -18.76 -6.65 12.28
C TYR A 39 -18.10 -7.80 11.48
N GLY A 40 -16.77 -7.75 11.34
CA GLY A 40 -16.02 -8.66 10.47
C GLY A 40 -16.03 -8.24 9.00
N TYR A 41 -15.12 -8.81 8.22
CA TYR A 41 -14.93 -8.42 6.82
C TYR A 41 -15.97 -9.02 5.87
N GLU A 42 -16.55 -10.17 6.23
CA GLU A 42 -17.66 -10.79 5.50
C GLU A 42 -18.88 -9.87 5.51
N SER A 43 -19.30 -9.42 6.70
CA SER A 43 -20.44 -8.51 6.87
C SER A 43 -20.24 -7.21 6.08
N LEU A 44 -19.01 -6.69 6.06
CA LEU A 44 -18.63 -5.54 5.26
C LEU A 44 -18.83 -5.80 3.76
N CYS A 45 -18.32 -6.91 3.24
CA CYS A 45 -18.48 -7.28 1.83
C CYS A 45 -19.96 -7.46 1.45
N GLU A 46 -20.75 -8.08 2.33
CA GLU A 46 -22.20 -8.24 2.15
C GLU A 46 -22.94 -6.90 2.10
N GLU A 47 -22.64 -5.99 3.04
CA GLU A 47 -23.21 -4.65 3.06
C GLU A 47 -22.86 -3.87 1.79
N PHE A 48 -21.58 -3.90 1.41
CA PHE A 48 -21.09 -3.20 0.22
C PHE A 48 -21.73 -3.73 -1.07
N SER A 49 -21.85 -5.06 -1.18
CA SER A 49 -22.54 -5.70 -2.29
C SER A 49 -24.01 -5.28 -2.39
N LYS A 50 -24.74 -5.32 -1.26
CA LYS A 50 -26.15 -4.89 -1.20
C LYS A 50 -26.30 -3.43 -1.60
N LYS A 51 -25.46 -2.55 -1.05
CA LYS A 51 -25.48 -1.10 -1.33
C LYS A 51 -25.27 -0.79 -2.81
N LEU A 52 -24.43 -1.57 -3.49
CA LEU A 52 -24.11 -1.37 -4.91
C LEU A 52 -24.93 -2.27 -5.86
N ASN A 53 -25.84 -3.09 -5.33
CA ASN A 53 -26.62 -4.07 -6.08
C ASN A 53 -25.73 -4.99 -6.96
N LEU A 54 -24.65 -5.50 -6.38
CA LEU A 54 -23.64 -6.32 -7.07
C LEU A 54 -23.86 -7.84 -6.93
N GLY A 55 -24.77 -8.25 -6.05
CA GLY A 55 -25.04 -9.67 -5.77
C GLY A 55 -23.85 -10.41 -5.16
N ASP A 56 -23.86 -11.73 -5.22
CA ASP A 56 -22.90 -12.57 -4.49
C ASP A 56 -21.60 -12.84 -5.26
N GLU A 57 -21.33 -12.13 -6.37
CA GLU A 57 -20.19 -12.40 -7.25
C GLU A 57 -18.84 -12.33 -6.52
N TRP A 58 -18.69 -11.43 -5.55
CA TRP A 58 -17.46 -11.28 -4.78
C TRP A 58 -17.05 -12.56 -4.04
N ARG A 59 -17.99 -13.46 -3.72
CA ARG A 59 -17.70 -14.70 -2.98
C ARG A 59 -16.75 -15.64 -3.71
N GLN A 60 -16.67 -15.60 -5.03
CA GLN A 60 -15.69 -16.39 -5.79
C GLN A 60 -14.23 -16.10 -5.42
N TYR A 61 -13.94 -14.92 -4.86
CA TYR A 61 -12.59 -14.57 -4.43
C TYR A 61 -12.17 -15.40 -3.21
N LEU A 62 -13.14 -16.01 -2.51
CA LEU A 62 -12.91 -16.98 -1.45
C LEU A 62 -12.32 -18.30 -1.98
N ASP A 63 -12.37 -18.56 -3.28
CA ASP A 63 -11.73 -19.73 -3.89
C ASP A 63 -10.25 -19.48 -4.21
N ILE A 64 -9.83 -18.21 -4.28
CA ILE A 64 -8.44 -17.85 -4.55
C ILE A 64 -7.61 -18.07 -3.28
N LYS A 65 -6.67 -19.02 -3.37
CA LYS A 65 -5.77 -19.39 -2.26
C LYS A 65 -4.75 -18.31 -1.94
N GLY A 66 -4.34 -18.26 -0.67
CA GLY A 66 -3.31 -17.37 -0.16
C GLY A 66 -3.79 -16.53 1.02
N ASN A 67 -3.02 -15.52 1.41
CA ASN A 67 -3.28 -14.67 2.59
C ASN A 67 -3.73 -13.24 2.23
N TRP A 68 -3.98 -12.96 0.95
CA TRP A 68 -4.46 -11.66 0.45
C TRP A 68 -5.86 -11.27 0.98
N LEU A 69 -6.65 -12.24 1.44
CA LEU A 69 -7.91 -12.03 2.18
C LEU A 69 -7.78 -12.39 3.66
N GLY A 70 -6.55 -12.39 4.20
CA GLY A 70 -6.32 -12.64 5.62
C GLY A 70 -7.03 -11.62 6.50
N GLY A 71 -7.61 -12.07 7.61
CA GLY A 71 -8.51 -11.30 8.47
C GLY A 71 -9.96 -11.75 8.34
N MET A 72 -10.35 -12.30 7.18
CA MET A 72 -11.62 -13.01 7.01
C MET A 72 -11.65 -14.30 7.83
N GLN A 73 -12.83 -14.75 8.21
CA GLN A 73 -13.06 -15.98 8.95
C GLN A 73 -12.38 -17.17 8.26
N GLY A 74 -11.51 -17.86 9.01
CA GLY A 74 -10.76 -19.00 8.50
C GLY A 74 -9.57 -18.66 7.60
N ARG A 75 -9.25 -17.37 7.37
CA ARG A 75 -8.13 -16.94 6.52
C ARG A 75 -7.03 -16.24 7.31
N LYS A 76 -5.84 -16.85 7.30
CA LYS A 76 -4.63 -16.30 7.95
C LYS A 76 -4.05 -15.11 7.18
N GLY A 77 -3.33 -14.24 7.90
CA GLY A 77 -2.69 -13.03 7.37
C GLY A 77 -3.56 -11.78 7.58
N SER A 78 -3.23 -10.68 6.89
CA SER A 78 -3.98 -9.43 7.05
C SER A 78 -4.30 -8.69 5.75
N GLY A 79 -4.29 -9.37 4.60
CA GLY A 79 -4.54 -8.71 3.33
C GLY A 79 -5.93 -8.04 3.25
N MET A 80 -6.95 -8.56 3.94
CA MET A 80 -8.27 -7.92 3.98
C MET A 80 -8.27 -6.69 4.90
N HIS A 81 -7.49 -6.70 5.98
CA HIS A 81 -7.30 -5.50 6.80
C HIS A 81 -6.68 -4.37 5.98
N LEU A 82 -5.67 -4.65 5.14
CA LEU A 82 -5.05 -3.65 4.26
C LEU A 82 -6.03 -3.12 3.22
N ASN A 83 -6.75 -4.01 2.52
CA ASN A 83 -7.78 -3.62 1.56
C ASN A 83 -8.86 -2.71 2.18
N TYR A 84 -9.34 -3.06 3.38
CA TYR A 84 -10.32 -2.26 4.12
C TYR A 84 -9.76 -0.87 4.49
N ASN A 85 -8.55 -0.83 5.06
CA ASN A 85 -7.91 0.41 5.48
C ASN A 85 -7.60 1.34 4.31
N TYR A 86 -7.21 0.81 3.16
CA TYR A 86 -7.05 1.60 1.94
C TYR A 86 -8.37 2.20 1.47
N TRP A 87 -9.47 1.45 1.53
CA TRP A 87 -10.79 1.97 1.21
C TRP A 87 -11.24 3.07 2.18
N LYS A 88 -11.07 2.87 3.50
CA LYS A 88 -11.36 3.89 4.53
C LYS A 88 -10.55 5.16 4.31
N LEU A 89 -9.27 5.04 3.97
CA LEU A 89 -8.45 6.19 3.62
C LEU A 89 -9.01 6.90 2.38
N LEU A 90 -9.39 6.15 1.33
CA LEU A 90 -9.98 6.75 0.14
C LEU A 90 -11.26 7.54 0.45
N GLU A 91 -12.16 6.99 1.29
CA GLU A 91 -13.35 7.72 1.76
C GLU A 91 -12.99 9.01 2.51
N ARG A 92 -12.01 8.94 3.42
CA ARG A 92 -11.53 10.12 4.17
C ARG A 92 -10.95 11.17 3.23
N LEU A 93 -10.18 10.77 2.24
CA LEU A 93 -9.60 11.66 1.25
C LEU A 93 -10.66 12.43 0.45
N GLU A 94 -11.68 11.71 -0.02
CA GLU A 94 -12.80 12.34 -0.72
C GLU A 94 -13.56 13.32 0.20
N TYR A 95 -13.78 12.95 1.46
CA TYR A 95 -14.37 13.85 2.46
C TYR A 95 -13.53 15.11 2.69
N LEU A 96 -12.22 14.97 2.93
CA LEU A 96 -11.31 16.10 3.14
C LEU A 96 -11.29 17.03 1.92
N LYS A 97 -11.35 16.47 0.71
CA LYS A 97 -11.49 17.25 -0.53
C LYS A 97 -12.77 18.09 -0.55
N THR A 98 -13.90 17.55 -0.08
CA THR A 98 -15.15 18.34 0.07
C THR A 98 -15.05 19.48 1.07
N LYS A 99 -14.09 19.41 2.00
CA LYS A 99 -13.79 20.48 2.98
C LYS A 99 -12.75 21.48 2.49
N GLY A 100 -12.28 21.35 1.25
CA GLY A 100 -11.29 22.25 0.65
C GLY A 100 -9.83 21.87 0.93
N PHE A 101 -9.57 20.75 1.59
CA PHE A 101 -8.21 20.25 1.75
C PHE A 101 -7.74 19.60 0.44
N ASN A 102 -6.68 20.17 -0.16
CA ASN A 102 -6.11 19.70 -1.42
C ASN A 102 -4.64 19.31 -1.20
N TYR A 103 -4.43 18.07 -0.77
CA TYR A 103 -3.10 17.49 -0.64
C TYR A 103 -2.54 17.11 -2.02
N GLN A 104 -1.26 17.34 -2.24
CA GLN A 104 -0.61 17.00 -3.51
C GLN A 104 0.15 15.69 -3.43
N ARG A 105 0.60 15.33 -2.23
CA ARG A 105 1.46 14.20 -1.93
C ARG A 105 0.90 13.45 -0.73
N TYR A 106 0.99 12.14 -0.79
CA TYR A 106 0.43 11.22 0.20
C TYR A 106 1.49 10.21 0.57
N VAL A 107 1.76 10.06 1.86
CA VAL A 107 2.67 9.05 2.40
C VAL A 107 1.84 7.99 3.09
N ILE A 108 1.77 6.80 2.50
CA ILE A 108 1.13 5.64 3.13
C ILE A 108 2.26 4.85 3.77
N THR A 109 2.22 4.62 5.07
CA THR A 109 3.31 3.97 5.78
C THR A 109 2.82 3.12 6.94
N ARG A 110 3.64 2.18 7.37
CA ARG A 110 3.51 1.57 8.69
C ARG A 110 4.22 2.41 9.72
N ILE A 111 3.68 2.46 10.93
CA ILE A 111 4.32 3.16 12.06
C ILE A 111 5.46 2.35 12.65
N ASP A 112 5.39 1.02 12.54
CA ASP A 112 6.39 0.11 13.07
C ASP A 112 7.57 -0.08 12.08
N LEU A 113 7.71 0.83 11.10
CA LEU A 113 8.91 0.96 10.27
C LEU A 113 9.91 1.88 10.96
N PHE A 114 11.02 1.31 11.41
CA PHE A 114 12.15 2.06 11.91
C PHE A 114 13.01 2.56 10.74
N TRP A 115 13.06 3.88 10.53
CA TRP A 115 13.89 4.51 9.50
C TRP A 115 15.31 4.70 10.01
N MET A 116 16.28 4.07 9.34
CA MET A 116 17.70 4.17 9.72
C MET A 116 18.32 5.52 9.36
N VAL A 117 17.78 6.16 8.32
CA VAL A 117 18.14 7.50 7.86
C VAL A 117 16.86 8.22 7.43
N GLN A 118 16.95 9.54 7.29
CA GLN A 118 15.83 10.41 6.87
C GLN A 118 15.18 9.94 5.56
N HIS A 119 13.84 10.00 5.50
CA HIS A 119 13.03 9.69 4.32
C HIS A 119 13.49 10.47 3.05
N PRO A 120 13.40 9.89 1.83
CA PRO A 120 13.71 10.61 0.59
C PRO A 120 12.89 11.91 0.43
N PRO A 121 13.54 13.08 0.29
CA PRO A 121 12.82 14.34 0.07
C PRO A 121 11.82 14.22 -1.09
N LEU A 122 10.58 14.64 -0.85
CA LEU A 122 9.47 14.42 -1.79
C LEU A 122 9.69 15.10 -3.14
N ASN A 123 10.46 16.19 -3.18
CA ASN A 123 10.83 16.89 -4.41
C ASN A 123 11.73 16.06 -5.34
N LEU A 124 12.42 15.03 -4.83
CA LEU A 124 13.20 14.08 -5.64
C LEU A 124 12.33 12.96 -6.22
N LEU A 125 11.15 12.74 -5.63
CA LEU A 125 10.21 11.69 -6.01
C LEU A 125 9.23 12.23 -7.06
N ASP A 126 9.53 11.98 -8.33
CA ASP A 126 8.73 12.41 -9.51
C ASP A 126 7.24 12.00 -9.38
N PRO A 127 6.29 12.96 -9.41
CA PRO A 127 4.88 12.71 -9.10
C PRO A 127 4.15 11.87 -10.16
N ARG A 128 4.78 11.58 -11.30
CA ARG A 128 4.22 10.66 -12.32
C ARG A 128 4.21 9.20 -11.86
N PHE A 129 5.01 8.86 -10.87
CA PHE A 129 5.13 7.50 -10.35
C PHE A 129 4.48 7.35 -8.97
N ILE A 130 4.13 6.12 -8.62
CA ILE A 130 3.98 5.69 -7.23
C ILE A 130 5.35 5.22 -6.76
N TRP A 131 5.87 5.77 -5.66
CA TRP A 131 7.19 5.41 -5.14
C TRP A 131 7.08 4.40 -4.03
N ILE A 132 7.75 3.26 -4.17
CA ILE A 132 7.71 2.15 -3.21
C ILE A 132 9.15 1.70 -2.92
N PRO A 133 9.55 1.49 -1.66
CA PRO A 133 10.90 1.03 -1.32
C PRO A 133 11.16 -0.40 -1.81
N THR A 134 12.43 -0.74 -2.03
CA THR A 134 12.86 -2.09 -2.44
C THR A 134 12.84 -3.12 -1.31
N GLY A 135 12.78 -4.40 -1.65
CA GLY A 135 12.85 -5.47 -0.64
C GLY A 135 11.51 -5.74 0.04
N GLU A 136 11.41 -6.90 0.69
CA GLU A 136 10.14 -7.43 1.25
C GLU A 136 8.99 -7.38 0.24
N ASP A 137 9.28 -7.59 -1.04
CA ASP A 137 8.28 -7.51 -2.11
C ASP A 137 7.39 -8.76 -2.18
N TRP A 138 7.85 -9.90 -1.65
CA TRP A 138 7.17 -11.20 -1.72
C TRP A 138 6.55 -11.51 -3.10
N TYR A 139 7.34 -11.28 -4.15
CA TYR A 139 6.99 -11.40 -5.58
C TYR A 139 5.97 -10.37 -6.12
N GLY A 140 5.70 -9.32 -5.36
CA GLY A 140 4.80 -8.22 -5.67
C GLY A 140 5.46 -6.86 -5.51
N TYR A 141 4.71 -5.87 -5.02
CA TYR A 141 5.24 -4.60 -4.55
C TYR A 141 5.04 -4.48 -3.05
N ASN A 142 6.13 -4.16 -2.33
CA ASN A 142 6.09 -3.87 -0.90
C ASN A 142 4.96 -2.88 -0.58
N ASP A 143 4.05 -3.26 0.30
CA ASP A 143 2.85 -2.50 0.68
C ASP A 143 3.00 -1.76 2.02
N ARG A 144 4.19 -1.83 2.63
CA ARG A 144 4.51 -1.23 3.94
C ARG A 144 4.72 0.27 3.86
N HIS A 145 5.14 0.78 2.71
CA HIS A 145 5.36 2.21 2.48
C HIS A 145 5.15 2.58 1.01
N ALA A 146 4.48 3.69 0.74
CA ALA A 146 4.36 4.27 -0.58
C ALA A 146 4.23 5.79 -0.53
N VAL A 147 4.77 6.45 -1.53
CA VAL A 147 4.53 7.88 -1.79
C VAL A 147 3.76 8.03 -3.08
N CYS A 148 2.57 8.62 -2.99
CA CYS A 148 1.68 8.87 -4.11
C CYS A 148 1.52 10.37 -4.37
N SER A 149 1.19 10.71 -5.61
CA SER A 149 0.65 12.03 -6.00
C SER A 149 -0.87 12.01 -5.97
N GLU A 150 -1.51 13.19 -6.01
CA GLU A 150 -2.97 13.34 -6.17
C GLU A 150 -3.51 12.52 -7.36
N THR A 151 -2.78 12.48 -8.47
CA THR A 151 -3.21 11.73 -9.66
C THR A 151 -3.07 10.21 -9.50
N ASN A 152 -2.25 9.75 -8.56
CA ASN A 152 -1.91 8.33 -8.42
C ASN A 152 -2.53 7.66 -7.19
N ILE A 153 -2.88 8.42 -6.15
CA ILE A 153 -3.34 7.89 -4.86
C ILE A 153 -4.55 6.96 -4.98
N ARG A 154 -5.52 7.31 -5.85
CA ARG A 154 -6.69 6.46 -6.07
C ARG A 154 -6.31 5.10 -6.67
N TYR A 155 -5.33 5.05 -7.56
CA TYR A 155 -4.86 3.77 -8.10
C TYR A 155 -4.22 2.92 -7.01
N TYR A 156 -3.48 3.52 -6.08
CA TYR A 156 -2.87 2.77 -4.98
C TYR A 156 -3.90 2.23 -3.97
N LEU A 157 -4.98 2.97 -3.69
CA LEU A 157 -5.93 2.63 -2.62
C LEU A 157 -7.14 1.82 -3.09
N ASN A 158 -7.46 1.82 -4.39
CA ASN A 158 -8.72 1.26 -4.89
C ASN A 158 -8.72 -0.28 -5.10
N LEU A 159 -7.99 -1.04 -4.30
CA LEU A 159 -7.98 -2.50 -4.46
C LEU A 159 -9.32 -3.11 -4.05
N PHE A 160 -9.92 -2.61 -2.97
CA PHE A 160 -11.17 -3.13 -2.42
C PHE A 160 -12.37 -2.88 -3.35
N GLU A 161 -12.58 -1.68 -3.90
CA GLU A 161 -13.75 -1.45 -4.77
C GLU A 161 -13.62 -2.27 -6.07
N LEU A 162 -12.40 -2.44 -6.62
CA LEU A 162 -12.17 -3.30 -7.79
C LEU A 162 -12.39 -4.78 -7.50
N MET A 163 -12.10 -5.22 -6.28
CA MET A 163 -12.51 -6.55 -5.85
C MET A 163 -14.04 -6.63 -5.83
N MET A 164 -14.72 -5.76 -5.10
CA MET A 164 -16.17 -5.83 -4.92
C MET A 164 -16.98 -5.75 -6.22
N ASN A 165 -16.51 -4.99 -7.21
CA ASN A 165 -17.18 -4.86 -8.52
C ASN A 165 -16.76 -5.91 -9.58
N SER A 166 -16.20 -7.04 -9.15
CA SER A 166 -15.73 -8.14 -10.00
C SER A 166 -14.58 -7.80 -10.98
N LYS A 167 -14.05 -6.56 -10.99
CA LYS A 167 -12.98 -6.18 -11.93
C LYS A 167 -11.63 -6.78 -11.56
N ALA A 168 -11.40 -7.13 -10.29
CA ALA A 168 -10.15 -7.74 -9.88
C ALA A 168 -9.85 -9.06 -10.62
N ARG A 169 -10.87 -9.78 -11.10
CA ARG A 169 -10.69 -10.96 -11.98
C ARG A 169 -9.84 -10.69 -13.22
N ASN A 170 -9.83 -9.46 -13.74
CA ASN A 170 -9.11 -9.14 -14.98
C ASN A 170 -7.59 -9.10 -14.80
N TYR A 171 -7.11 -9.04 -13.56
CA TYR A 171 -5.67 -8.95 -13.25
C TYR A 171 -5.20 -9.91 -12.17
N LEU A 172 -6.10 -10.45 -11.35
CA LEU A 172 -5.76 -11.50 -10.41
C LEU A 172 -5.48 -12.78 -11.17
N ASN A 173 -4.21 -13.17 -11.24
CA ASN A 173 -3.83 -14.46 -11.79
C ASN A 173 -4.19 -15.57 -10.79
N THR A 174 -5.28 -16.30 -11.08
CA THR A 174 -5.76 -17.43 -10.28
C THR A 174 -4.95 -18.71 -10.51
N GLU A 175 -4.14 -18.77 -11.58
CA GLU A 175 -3.41 -19.97 -11.99
C GLU A 175 -2.04 -20.13 -11.34
N SER A 176 -1.64 -19.23 -10.43
CA SER A 176 -0.30 -19.33 -9.85
C SER A 176 -0.23 -20.50 -8.86
N ASN A 177 0.28 -21.63 -9.34
CA ASN A 177 0.91 -22.74 -8.62
C ASN A 177 2.11 -22.29 -7.74
N ALA A 178 2.15 -21.03 -7.31
CA ALA A 178 3.18 -20.53 -6.42
C ALA A 178 3.00 -21.21 -5.06
N LYS A 179 4.09 -21.74 -4.53
CA LYS A 179 4.25 -22.37 -3.21
C LYS A 179 3.59 -21.60 -2.04
N PHE A 180 3.22 -20.34 -2.23
CA PHE A 180 2.69 -19.41 -1.22
C PHE A 180 1.32 -18.78 -1.55
N GLY A 181 0.68 -19.11 -2.68
CA GLY A 181 -0.60 -18.50 -3.10
C GLY A 181 -0.51 -16.99 -3.37
N LEU A 182 -1.67 -16.32 -3.43
CA LEU A 182 -1.81 -14.87 -3.58
C LEU A 182 -1.65 -14.14 -2.23
N ASN A 183 -0.78 -13.14 -2.18
CA ASN A 183 -0.63 -12.22 -1.04
C ASN A 183 -1.01 -10.80 -1.47
N HIS A 184 -1.04 -9.88 -0.50
CA HIS A 184 -1.43 -8.50 -0.77
C HIS A 184 -0.41 -7.77 -1.66
N GLU A 185 0.90 -7.99 -1.50
CA GLU A 185 1.92 -7.38 -2.37
C GLU A 185 1.77 -7.79 -3.85
N LYS A 186 1.44 -9.05 -4.13
CA LYS A 186 1.16 -9.57 -5.49
C LYS A 186 -0.16 -9.01 -6.04
N GLN A 187 -1.18 -8.88 -5.19
CA GLN A 187 -2.44 -8.23 -5.55
C GLN A 187 -2.18 -6.78 -5.96
N LEU A 188 -1.45 -6.02 -5.14
CA LEU A 188 -1.06 -4.64 -5.39
C LEU A 188 -0.27 -4.51 -6.69
N LYS A 189 0.74 -5.37 -6.90
CA LYS A 189 1.50 -5.37 -8.16
C LYS A 189 0.60 -5.60 -9.37
N SER A 190 -0.19 -6.66 -9.36
CA SER A 190 -1.06 -7.03 -10.49
C SER A 190 -2.08 -5.93 -10.80
N HIS A 191 -2.60 -5.28 -9.75
CA HIS A 191 -3.50 -4.15 -9.84
C HIS A 191 -2.84 -2.92 -10.46
N LEU A 192 -1.68 -2.49 -9.96
CA LEU A 192 -0.98 -1.30 -10.50
C LEU A 192 -0.53 -1.52 -11.94
N ASP A 193 -0.04 -2.72 -12.27
CA ASP A 193 0.27 -3.13 -13.64
C ASP A 193 -0.97 -3.04 -14.55
N TYR A 194 -2.13 -3.52 -14.07
CA TYR A 194 -3.40 -3.46 -14.79
C TYR A 194 -3.92 -2.02 -14.97
N CYS A 195 -3.72 -1.15 -13.99
CA CYS A 195 -4.12 0.25 -14.08
C CYS A 195 -3.22 1.08 -14.99
N GLY A 196 -2.08 0.56 -15.44
CA GLY A 196 -1.19 1.31 -16.31
C GLY A 196 -0.34 2.34 -15.55
N VAL A 197 -0.14 2.18 -14.24
CA VAL A 197 0.54 3.18 -13.39
C VAL A 197 2.02 2.84 -13.24
N GLY A 198 2.88 3.83 -13.48
CA GLY A 198 4.32 3.67 -13.29
C GLY A 198 4.68 3.59 -11.80
N VAL A 199 5.56 2.63 -11.46
CA VAL A 199 6.11 2.48 -10.10
C VAL A 199 7.60 2.83 -10.10
N GLY A 200 7.96 3.85 -9.33
CA GLY A 200 9.33 4.23 -9.02
C GLY A 200 9.81 3.49 -7.77
N ARG A 201 11.11 3.23 -7.68
CA ARG A 201 11.69 2.48 -6.56
C ARG A 201 12.80 3.28 -5.89
N PHE A 202 13.00 3.07 -4.60
CA PHE A 202 14.17 3.57 -3.90
C PHE A 202 14.70 2.52 -2.93
N ASN A 203 16.00 2.55 -2.62
CA ASN A 203 16.59 1.61 -1.68
C ASN A 203 15.93 1.75 -0.30
N ASN A 204 15.41 0.64 0.22
CA ASN A 204 14.77 0.63 1.52
C ASN A 204 15.81 0.81 2.64
N VAL A 205 15.64 1.85 3.43
CA VAL A 205 16.46 2.17 4.61
C VAL A 205 15.66 1.98 5.90
N ALA A 206 14.46 1.42 5.82
CA ALA A 206 13.60 1.13 6.95
C ALA A 206 13.41 -0.38 7.11
N TYR A 207 13.12 -0.81 8.33
CA TYR A 207 12.81 -2.20 8.64
C TYR A 207 11.74 -2.29 9.72
N LEU A 208 11.03 -3.43 9.81
CA LEU A 208 10.01 -3.62 10.83
C LEU A 208 10.61 -3.81 12.22
N THR A 209 10.27 -2.90 13.13
CA THR A 209 10.60 -2.94 14.55
C THR A 209 9.34 -3.21 15.39
N ALA A 210 9.52 -3.29 16.70
CA ALA A 210 8.44 -3.28 17.70
C ALA A 210 9.03 -3.00 19.09
N ASN A 211 8.20 -2.50 20.00
CA ASN A 211 8.49 -2.54 21.43
C ASN A 211 8.02 -3.88 22.04
N GLN A 212 8.47 -4.22 23.25
CA GLN A 212 8.10 -5.49 23.91
C GLN A 212 6.58 -5.64 24.14
N ASN A 213 5.82 -4.54 24.06
CA ASN A 213 4.37 -4.48 24.23
C ASN A 213 3.61 -4.55 22.89
N THR A 214 4.29 -4.56 21.74
CA THR A 214 3.63 -4.50 20.43
C THR A 214 3.03 -5.86 20.07
N LEU A 215 1.71 -5.96 20.16
CA LEU A 215 0.95 -7.11 19.65
C LEU A 215 0.99 -7.09 18.13
N THR A 216 1.88 -7.85 17.48
CA THR A 216 1.84 -8.01 16.01
C THR A 216 1.73 -9.45 15.57
N ASN A 217 0.90 -9.67 14.55
CA ASN A 217 0.58 -11.00 14.01
C ASN A 217 1.63 -11.55 13.02
N TRP A 218 2.73 -10.83 12.79
CA TRP A 218 3.59 -11.02 11.61
C TRP A 218 4.94 -11.71 11.89
N GLY A 219 5.39 -11.70 13.15
CA GLY A 219 6.65 -12.34 13.55
C GLY A 219 7.01 -12.04 15.01
N ALA A 220 7.76 -12.95 15.64
CA ALA A 220 8.28 -12.72 16.98
C ALA A 220 9.34 -11.61 16.94
N ILE A 221 9.32 -10.75 17.96
CA ILE A 221 10.30 -9.69 18.13
C ILE A 221 11.64 -10.31 18.49
N GLN A 222 12.68 -9.96 17.75
CA GLN A 222 14.05 -10.42 17.95
C GLN A 222 14.97 -9.26 18.26
N ASN A 223 16.10 -9.56 18.88
CA ASN A 223 17.14 -8.59 19.22
C ASN A 223 18.48 -9.06 18.64
N LYS A 224 19.28 -8.15 18.10
CA LYS A 224 20.64 -8.44 17.62
C LYS A 224 21.57 -7.28 17.96
N LEU A 225 22.77 -7.61 18.43
CA LEU A 225 23.83 -6.64 18.67
C LEU A 225 24.71 -6.57 17.41
N ILE A 226 24.86 -5.39 16.83
CA ILE A 226 25.70 -5.14 15.65
C ILE A 226 26.53 -3.89 15.96
N ASP A 227 27.86 -4.02 15.90
CA ASP A 227 28.80 -2.94 16.19
C ASP A 227 28.54 -2.22 17.53
N GLY A 228 28.21 -2.99 18.57
CA GLY A 228 27.91 -2.47 19.91
C GLY A 228 26.54 -1.80 20.06
N LYS A 229 25.75 -1.68 18.98
CA LYS A 229 24.38 -1.16 19.02
C LYS A 229 23.36 -2.30 18.99
N LYS A 230 22.37 -2.23 19.88
CA LYS A 230 21.27 -3.20 19.93
C LYS A 230 20.16 -2.80 18.97
N TYR A 231 19.73 -3.74 18.13
CA TYR A 231 18.62 -3.59 17.20
C TYR A 231 17.50 -4.55 17.56
N THR A 232 16.28 -4.02 17.62
CA THR A 232 15.04 -4.80 17.76
C THR A 232 14.38 -4.91 16.39
N TYR A 233 14.00 -6.11 15.94
CA TYR A 233 13.50 -6.32 14.57
C TYR A 233 12.54 -7.52 14.48
N LYS A 234 11.77 -7.62 13.39
CA LYS A 234 10.89 -8.76 13.08
C LYS A 234 11.44 -9.70 12.01
N ASN A 235 12.21 -9.16 11.05
CA ASN A 235 12.83 -9.91 9.97
C ASN A 235 14.31 -9.51 9.84
N GLU A 236 15.22 -10.48 10.03
CA GLU A 236 16.67 -10.23 10.03
C GLU A 236 17.18 -9.78 8.65
N ASN A 237 16.61 -10.32 7.57
CA ASN A 237 17.00 -9.96 6.21
C ASN A 237 16.62 -8.50 5.91
N GLU A 238 15.46 -8.07 6.38
CA GLU A 238 15.00 -6.69 6.26
C GLU A 238 15.93 -5.74 7.04
N LEU A 239 16.25 -6.06 8.30
CA LEU A 239 17.21 -5.29 9.11
C LEU A 239 18.58 -5.18 8.42
N THR A 240 19.12 -6.30 7.95
CA THR A 240 20.45 -6.36 7.32
C THR A 240 20.48 -5.56 6.02
N SER A 241 19.41 -5.64 5.21
CA SER A 241 19.27 -4.85 3.98
C SER A 241 19.17 -3.36 4.29
N ALA A 242 18.35 -2.97 5.28
CA ALA A 242 18.19 -1.57 5.70
C ALA A 242 19.50 -0.98 6.22
N LEU A 243 20.25 -1.71 7.04
CA LEU A 243 21.58 -1.32 7.53
C LEU A 243 22.57 -1.08 6.39
N LYS A 244 22.62 -2.00 5.41
CA LYS A 244 23.48 -1.85 4.23
C LYS A 244 23.12 -0.58 3.46
N ASN A 245 21.85 -0.39 3.14
CA ASN A 245 21.38 0.77 2.37
C ASN A 245 21.58 2.09 3.13
N ALA A 246 21.42 2.08 4.46
CA ALA A 246 21.69 3.24 5.30
C ALA A 246 23.17 3.63 5.28
N LYS A 247 24.08 2.66 5.39
CA LYS A 247 25.53 2.89 5.29
C LYS A 247 25.92 3.43 3.91
N ASP A 248 25.32 2.90 2.85
CA ASP A 248 25.50 3.40 1.48
C ASP A 248 25.01 4.86 1.36
N PHE A 249 23.88 5.21 2.01
CA PHE A 249 23.39 6.58 2.09
C PHE A 249 24.36 7.48 2.84
N GLU A 250 24.81 7.11 4.04
CA GLU A 250 25.70 7.93 4.89
C GLU A 250 27.01 8.31 4.17
N THR A 251 27.50 7.42 3.31
CA THR A 251 28.70 7.62 2.50
C THR A 251 28.53 8.74 1.45
N HIS A 252 27.31 8.99 0.98
CA HIS A 252 27.05 9.89 -0.14
C HIS A 252 26.09 11.05 0.18
N LYS A 253 25.27 10.90 1.22
CA LYS A 253 24.16 11.76 1.63
C LYS A 253 23.31 12.24 0.44
N ASN A 254 23.08 11.34 -0.53
CA ASN A 254 22.51 11.70 -1.82
C ASN A 254 21.49 10.68 -2.29
N TRP A 255 20.22 11.00 -2.06
CA TRP A 255 19.08 10.19 -2.48
C TRP A 255 19.01 9.93 -3.99
N ASN A 256 19.61 10.78 -4.83
CA ASN A 256 19.64 10.53 -6.28
C ASN A 256 20.37 9.24 -6.65
N LYS A 257 21.29 8.75 -5.80
CA LYS A 257 21.99 7.48 -5.99
C LYS A 257 21.18 6.26 -5.53
N MET A 258 20.12 6.48 -4.76
CA MET A 258 19.27 5.45 -4.17
C MET A 258 17.91 5.35 -4.84
N ILE A 259 17.59 6.27 -5.75
CA ILE A 259 16.34 6.35 -6.47
C ILE A 259 16.52 5.68 -7.84
N PHE A 260 15.65 4.71 -8.12
CA PHE A 260 15.63 3.98 -9.38
C PHE A 260 14.31 4.25 -10.09
N LYS A 261 14.39 4.89 -11.25
CA LYS A 261 13.27 4.98 -12.18
C LYS A 261 13.22 3.68 -12.96
N VAL A 262 12.16 2.88 -12.80
CA VAL A 262 11.99 1.67 -13.63
C VAL A 262 11.69 2.14 -15.05
N SER A 263 12.56 1.77 -15.99
CA SER A 263 12.49 2.23 -17.37
C SER A 263 11.18 1.79 -18.02
N LEU A 264 10.41 2.78 -18.43
CA LEU A 264 9.04 2.67 -18.88
C LEU A 264 8.93 2.23 -20.36
N ILE A 265 9.95 1.90 -21.13
CA ILE A 265 9.74 1.81 -22.60
C ILE A 265 8.91 0.58 -23.01
N ARG A 266 9.23 -0.62 -22.53
CA ARG A 266 8.38 -1.82 -22.77
C ARG A 266 7.12 -1.83 -21.91
N GLU A 267 7.22 -1.31 -20.68
CA GLU A 267 6.08 -1.21 -19.78
C GLU A 267 5.08 -0.14 -20.27
N SER A 268 5.50 1.01 -20.81
CA SER A 268 4.61 2.10 -21.26
C SER A 268 3.67 1.68 -22.37
N ILE A 269 4.11 0.84 -23.30
CA ILE A 269 3.23 0.32 -24.35
C ILE A 269 2.17 -0.59 -23.71
N ARG A 270 2.59 -1.46 -22.78
CA ARG A 270 1.69 -2.33 -22.02
C ARG A 270 0.73 -1.55 -21.13
N LEU A 271 1.22 -0.53 -20.41
CA LEU A 271 0.50 0.35 -19.50
C LEU A 271 -0.44 1.29 -20.28
N PHE A 272 -0.05 1.77 -21.46
CA PHE A 272 -0.91 2.55 -22.36
C PHE A 272 -2.10 1.72 -22.84
N LEU A 273 -1.86 0.48 -23.29
CA LEU A 273 -2.92 -0.45 -23.68
C LEU A 273 -3.82 -0.81 -22.48
N ALA A 274 -3.27 -0.97 -21.28
CA ALA A 274 -4.02 -1.23 -20.06
C ALA A 274 -4.89 -0.04 -19.63
N LYS A 275 -4.35 1.18 -19.73
CA LYS A 275 -5.06 2.44 -19.44
C LYS A 275 -6.24 2.67 -20.38
N ILE A 276 -6.08 2.38 -21.68
CA ILE A 276 -7.19 2.42 -22.65
C ILE A 276 -8.30 1.44 -22.23
N ARG A 277 -7.96 0.22 -21.82
CA ARG A 277 -8.96 -0.76 -21.35
C ARG A 277 -9.69 -0.28 -20.09
N TYR A 278 -8.96 0.27 -19.13
CA TYR A 278 -9.54 0.80 -17.89
C TYR A 278 -10.46 2.00 -18.14
N GLN A 279 -10.02 2.99 -18.92
CA GLN A 279 -10.82 4.18 -19.24
C GLN A 279 -12.08 3.85 -20.04
N ASN A 280 -11.98 2.95 -21.03
CA ASN A 280 -13.14 2.50 -21.80
C ASN A 280 -14.17 1.76 -20.93
N GLN A 281 -13.74 0.98 -19.94
CA GLN A 281 -14.65 0.35 -18.99
C GLN A 281 -15.32 1.36 -18.04
N TRP A 282 -14.60 2.40 -17.61
CA TRP A 282 -15.17 3.45 -16.77
C TRP A 282 -16.24 4.25 -17.52
N LEU A 283 -15.95 4.64 -18.77
CA LEU A 283 -16.93 5.29 -19.66
C LEU A 283 -18.17 4.42 -19.88
N TYR A 284 -17.98 3.12 -20.08
CA TYR A 284 -19.09 2.17 -20.24
C TYR A 284 -19.99 2.10 -19.00
N GLN A 285 -19.44 2.26 -17.80
CA GLN A 285 -20.22 2.26 -16.56
C GLN A 285 -21.05 3.52 -16.38
N ILE A 286 -20.49 4.69 -16.70
CA ILE A 286 -21.25 5.96 -16.70
C ILE A 286 -22.41 5.88 -17.70
N LEU A 287 -22.16 5.36 -18.90
CA LEU A 287 -23.21 5.21 -19.91
C LEU A 287 -24.29 4.19 -19.50
N ARG A 288 -23.93 3.17 -18.72
CA ARG A 288 -24.88 2.16 -18.21
C ARG A 288 -25.71 2.68 -17.03
N SER A 289 -25.16 3.52 -16.16
CA SER A 289 -25.94 4.17 -15.08
C SER A 289 -26.91 5.20 -15.63
N LEU A 290 -26.50 6.00 -16.61
CA LEU A 290 -27.38 6.97 -17.28
C LEU A 290 -28.54 6.32 -18.05
N LYS A 291 -28.39 5.06 -18.48
CA LYS A 291 -29.47 4.28 -19.12
C LYS A 291 -30.48 3.65 -18.15
N LYS A 292 -30.21 3.66 -16.84
CA LYS A 292 -31.14 3.14 -15.82
C LYS A 292 -32.05 4.22 -15.22
N GLU A 293 -31.79 5.49 -15.55
CA GLU A 293 -32.56 6.66 -15.06
C GLU A 293 -33.54 7.22 -16.11
N ASN A 294 -33.64 6.57 -17.29
CA ASN A 294 -34.66 6.81 -18.32
C ASN A 294 -35.47 5.52 -18.54
#